data_AF-A0A371GG71-F1
#
_entry.id   AF-A0A371GG71-F1
#
_cell.length_a   1.000
_cell.length_b   1.000
_cell.length_c   1.000
_cell.angle_alpha   90.00
_cell.angle_beta   90.00
_cell.angle_gamma   90.00
#
_symmetry.space_group_name_H-M   'P 1'
#
loop_
_entity.id
_entity.type
_entity.pdbx_description
1 polymer ?
#
loop_
_entity_poly.entity_id
_entity_poly.type
_entity_poly.pdbx_seq_one_letter_code
_entity_poly.pdbx_strand_id
1 'polypeptide(L)'
;MAEYPQWVANIVSVPKKDGKVQMCVDYRDLNRASPKDNFPLLHIDMLVDNTAQHAMYSFMDGFYGYNQIRMAEEDREKTTFITIYALWAQEHRSDISKGRGDPIPRHDAQGSGSLHGRYDRKVKNVEPIGTEVNSDKVRAILNMPPPKTETEVKGFMGRVNYIARFISQLTATCSPIFKLLLKSQKMEWNEEYQEAFKKVK
;
A
#
# COMPACT_ATOMS: atom_id res chain seq x y z
N MET A 1 36.77 -17.77 -16.39
CA MET A 1 35.45 -17.67 -17.04
C MET A 1 34.75 -16.47 -16.43
N ALA A 2 34.10 -15.62 -17.22
CA ALA A 2 33.36 -14.48 -16.67
C ALA A 2 32.07 -14.99 -16.02
N GLU A 3 31.87 -14.68 -14.74
CA GLU A 3 30.62 -14.97 -14.03
C GLU A 3 29.61 -13.86 -14.33
N TYR A 4 28.44 -14.24 -14.80
CA TYR A 4 27.35 -13.31 -15.12
C TYR A 4 26.24 -13.47 -14.09
N PRO A 5 25.68 -12.36 -13.58
CA PRO A 5 24.57 -12.44 -12.63
C PRO A 5 23.34 -13.02 -13.32
N GLN A 6 22.62 -13.87 -12.60
CA GLN A 6 21.38 -14.49 -13.08
C GLN A 6 20.24 -13.47 -13.23
N TRP A 7 20.26 -12.39 -12.44
CA TRP A 7 19.25 -11.33 -12.42
C TRP A 7 19.88 -10.00 -12.83
N VAL A 8 19.22 -9.26 -13.73
CA VAL A 8 19.61 -7.89 -14.08
C VAL A 8 18.35 -7.08 -14.34
N ALA A 9 18.17 -5.98 -13.59
CA ALA A 9 17.09 -5.03 -13.77
C ALA A 9 17.56 -3.74 -14.47
N ASN A 10 16.65 -3.09 -15.19
CA ASN A 10 16.92 -1.79 -15.83
C ASN A 10 16.59 -0.63 -14.90
N ILE A 11 17.22 0.52 -15.17
CA ILE A 11 16.89 1.79 -14.51
C ILE A 11 15.87 2.57 -15.32
N VAL A 12 14.90 3.15 -14.63
CA VAL A 12 13.86 4.03 -15.16
C VAL A 12 13.94 5.37 -14.46
N SER A 13 14.02 6.46 -15.23
CA SER A 13 13.91 7.82 -14.70
C SER A 13 12.43 8.21 -14.56
N VAL A 14 12.04 8.67 -13.38
CA VAL A 14 10.66 9.09 -13.08
C VAL A 14 10.65 10.57 -12.69
N PRO A 15 9.96 11.44 -13.45
CA PRO A 15 9.85 12.85 -13.09
C PRO A 15 8.93 13.03 -11.87
N LYS A 16 9.38 13.81 -10.89
CA LYS A 16 8.58 14.22 -9.74
C LYS A 16 7.89 15.56 -9.98
N LYS A 17 6.82 15.82 -9.22
CA LYS A 17 6.05 17.08 -9.26
C LYS A 17 6.88 18.31 -8.87
N ASP A 18 7.94 18.13 -8.08
CA ASP A 18 8.86 19.18 -7.67
C ASP A 18 9.97 19.45 -8.72
N GLY A 19 9.88 18.86 -9.91
CA GLY A 19 10.85 19.01 -11.00
C GLY A 19 12.09 18.15 -10.85
N LYS A 20 12.24 17.40 -9.75
CA LYS A 20 13.36 16.46 -9.57
C LYS A 20 13.12 15.17 -10.35
N VAL A 21 14.20 14.47 -10.69
CA VAL A 21 14.12 13.13 -11.28
C VAL A 21 14.41 12.09 -10.18
N GLN A 22 13.57 11.07 -10.11
CA GLN A 22 13.79 9.89 -9.29
C GLN A 22 14.34 8.75 -10.14
N MET A 23 15.45 8.18 -9.73
CA MET A 23 15.93 6.91 -10.28
C MET A 23 15.11 5.78 -9.66
N CYS A 24 14.48 4.95 -10.49
CA CYS A 24 13.77 3.74 -10.10
C CYS A 24 14.42 2.52 -10.76
N VAL A 25 14.53 1.41 -10.05
CA VAL A 25 14.95 0.14 -10.63
C VAL A 25 13.71 -0.69 -10.96
N ASP A 26 13.64 -1.22 -12.18
CA ASP A 26 12.49 -1.97 -12.66
C ASP A 26 12.52 -3.44 -12.22
N TYR A 27 12.05 -3.70 -11.00
CA TYR A 27 11.96 -5.04 -10.44
C TYR A 27 10.68 -5.81 -10.82
N ARG A 28 9.97 -5.45 -11.89
CA ARG A 28 8.69 -6.11 -12.23
C ARG A 28 8.82 -7.63 -12.41
N ASP A 29 9.91 -8.09 -13.01
CA ASP A 29 10.14 -9.53 -13.24
C ASP A 29 10.56 -10.25 -11.95
N LEU A 30 11.43 -9.60 -11.15
CA LEU A 30 11.79 -10.09 -9.83
C LEU A 30 10.55 -10.22 -8.93
N ASN A 31 9.71 -9.19 -8.87
CA ASN A 31 8.47 -9.17 -8.10
C ASN A 31 7.47 -10.25 -8.54
N ARG A 32 7.52 -10.68 -9.82
CA ARG A 32 6.66 -11.76 -10.34
C ARG A 32 7.18 -13.13 -9.91
N ALA A 33 8.50 -13.30 -9.85
CA ALA A 33 9.14 -14.54 -9.45
C ALA A 33 9.20 -14.74 -7.93
N SER A 34 9.19 -13.65 -7.16
CA SER A 34 9.22 -13.71 -5.70
C SER A 34 7.93 -14.31 -5.11
N PRO A 35 8.03 -15.14 -4.05
CA PRO A 35 6.87 -15.59 -3.30
C PRO A 35 6.17 -14.39 -2.63
N LYS A 36 4.85 -14.46 -2.53
CA LYS A 36 4.07 -13.42 -1.84
C LYS A 36 4.10 -13.68 -0.33
N ASP A 37 4.56 -12.69 0.42
CA ASP A 37 4.50 -12.70 1.87
C ASP A 37 3.03 -12.57 2.35
N ASN A 38 2.61 -13.49 3.22
CA ASN A 38 1.28 -13.52 3.86
C ASN A 38 1.39 -13.07 5.33
N PHE A 39 2.24 -12.09 5.62
CA PHE A 39 2.34 -11.52 6.97
C PHE A 39 0.99 -10.95 7.43
N PRO A 40 0.44 -11.41 8.57
CA PRO A 40 -0.84 -10.92 9.06
C PRO A 40 -0.68 -9.47 9.51
N LEU A 41 -1.21 -8.55 8.70
CA LEU A 41 -1.36 -7.16 9.12
C LEU A 41 -2.54 -7.06 10.08
N LEU A 42 -2.31 -6.43 11.24
CA LEU A 42 -3.37 -6.14 12.21
C LEU A 42 -4.45 -5.28 11.54
N HIS A 43 -5.71 -5.61 11.82
CA HIS A 43 -6.85 -4.87 11.28
C HIS A 43 -6.81 -3.42 11.79
N ILE A 44 -6.95 -2.45 10.88
CA ILE A 44 -6.77 -1.03 11.20
C ILE A 44 -7.74 -0.55 12.29
N ASP A 45 -8.96 -1.07 12.34
CA ASP A 45 -9.94 -0.75 13.38
C ASP A 45 -9.42 -1.14 14.77
N MET A 46 -8.86 -2.34 14.92
CA MET A 46 -8.32 -2.79 16.20
C MET A 46 -7.14 -1.94 16.66
N LEU A 47 -6.28 -1.52 15.73
CA LEU A 47 -5.19 -0.57 16.04
C LEU A 47 -5.75 0.78 16.50
N VAL A 48 -6.75 1.31 15.80
CA VAL A 48 -7.40 2.58 16.14
C VAL A 48 -8.06 2.49 17.53
N ASP A 49 -8.84 1.44 17.80
CA ASP A 49 -9.57 1.25 19.05
C ASP A 49 -8.63 1.11 20.25
N ASN A 50 -7.56 0.34 20.11
CA ASN A 50 -6.54 0.19 21.16
C ASN A 50 -5.84 1.52 21.46
N THR A 51 -5.64 2.35 20.44
CA THR A 51 -4.95 3.63 20.63
C THR A 51 -5.89 4.71 21.15
N ALA A 52 -7.19 4.67 20.79
CA ALA A 52 -8.23 5.64 21.18
C ALA A 52 -8.38 5.85 22.69
N GLN A 53 -7.94 4.88 23.52
CA GLN A 53 -7.99 4.96 24.98
C GLN A 53 -6.91 5.86 25.59
N HIS A 54 -6.02 6.45 24.79
CA HIS A 54 -4.87 7.22 25.26
C HIS A 54 -5.08 8.72 25.01
N ALA A 55 -4.71 9.55 26.00
CA ALA A 55 -4.86 11.01 25.94
C ALA A 55 -3.78 11.73 25.11
N MET A 56 -2.65 11.07 24.84
CA MET A 56 -1.50 11.65 24.13
C MET A 56 -0.96 10.68 23.10
N TYR A 57 -0.64 11.20 21.91
CA TYR A 57 -0.08 10.43 20.80
C TYR A 57 1.24 11.04 20.36
N SER A 58 2.26 10.20 20.19
CA SER A 58 3.50 10.56 19.49
C SER A 58 3.53 9.89 18.13
N PHE A 59 3.52 10.69 17.07
CA PHE A 59 3.72 10.20 15.71
C PHE A 59 5.21 10.20 15.41
N MET A 60 5.72 9.05 14.97
CA MET A 60 7.09 8.88 14.50
C MET A 60 7.06 8.51 13.03
N ASP A 61 7.65 9.34 12.17
CA ASP A 61 7.82 9.01 10.76
C ASP A 61 9.22 8.42 10.53
N GLY A 62 9.25 7.25 9.88
CA GLY A 62 10.47 6.56 9.51
C GLY A 62 10.93 6.99 8.12
N PHE A 63 11.39 8.23 7.97
CA PHE A 63 11.96 8.70 6.69
C PHE A 63 13.07 7.75 6.23
N TYR A 64 13.01 7.33 4.96
CA TYR A 64 13.90 6.31 4.39
C TYR A 64 13.88 4.95 5.12
N GLY A 65 12.78 4.60 5.79
CA GLY A 65 12.69 3.38 6.60
C GLY A 65 13.09 2.11 5.85
N TYR A 66 12.75 2.01 4.54
CA TYR A 66 13.20 0.92 3.69
C TYR A 66 14.73 0.87 3.56
N ASN A 67 15.36 2.01 3.26
CA ASN A 67 16.81 2.10 3.06
C ASN A 67 17.63 1.84 4.34
N GLN A 68 16.98 1.76 5.51
CA GLN A 68 17.64 1.38 6.76
C GLN A 68 17.70 -0.14 6.95
N ILE A 69 16.82 -0.89 6.27
CA ILE A 69 16.77 -2.36 6.35
C ILE A 69 17.81 -2.91 5.38
N ARG A 70 18.76 -3.69 5.90
CA ARG A 70 19.75 -4.39 5.08
C ARG A 70 19.10 -5.51 4.28
N MET A 71 19.65 -5.74 3.10
CA MET A 71 19.29 -6.88 2.27
C MET A 71 19.88 -8.16 2.87
N ALA A 72 19.11 -9.24 2.87
CA ALA A 72 19.64 -10.56 3.17
C ALA A 72 20.70 -10.92 2.11
N GLU A 73 21.82 -11.51 2.53
CA GLU A 73 22.97 -11.74 1.64
C GLU A 73 22.59 -12.57 0.40
N GLU A 74 21.71 -13.57 0.59
CA GLU A 74 21.15 -14.42 -0.48
C GLU A 74 20.25 -13.70 -1.49
N ASP A 75 19.76 -12.51 -1.17
CA ASP A 75 18.86 -11.73 -2.01
C ASP A 75 19.55 -10.55 -2.71
N ARG A 76 20.77 -10.19 -2.31
CA ARG A 76 21.51 -9.04 -2.88
C ARG A 76 21.73 -9.21 -4.38
N GLU A 77 22.17 -10.38 -4.81
CA GLU A 77 22.44 -10.68 -6.22
C GLU A 77 21.17 -10.55 -7.09
N LYS A 78 20.00 -10.88 -6.53
CA LYS A 78 18.71 -10.78 -7.22
C LYS A 78 18.32 -9.33 -7.50
N THR A 79 18.86 -8.38 -6.73
CA THR A 79 18.61 -6.94 -6.91
C THR A 79 19.59 -6.26 -7.86
N THR A 80 20.42 -7.02 -8.56
CA THR A 80 21.39 -6.45 -9.51
C THR A 80 20.68 -5.64 -10.60
N PHE A 81 21.24 -4.48 -10.93
CA PHE A 81 20.75 -3.60 -11.97
C PHE A 81 21.89 -3.03 -12.79
N ILE A 82 21.58 -2.67 -14.04
CA ILE A 82 22.55 -2.16 -15.00
C ILE A 82 22.47 -0.63 -15.13
N THR A 83 23.64 0.00 -15.10
CA THR A 83 23.85 1.39 -15.50
C THR A 83 24.66 1.43 -16.79
N ILE A 84 24.76 2.60 -17.42
CA ILE A 84 25.66 2.79 -18.59
C ILE A 84 27.14 2.54 -18.28
N TYR A 85 27.52 2.46 -17.01
CA TYR A 85 28.91 2.31 -16.57
C TYR A 85 29.22 0.91 -16.02
N ALA A 86 28.30 0.30 -15.28
CA ALA A 86 28.53 -0.95 -14.57
C ALA A 86 27.23 -1.61 -14.09
N LEU A 87 27.37 -2.85 -13.62
CA LEU A 87 26.37 -3.58 -12.84
C LEU A 87 26.53 -3.25 -11.35
N TRP A 88 25.42 -3.06 -10.66
CA TRP A 88 25.37 -2.73 -9.24
C TRP A 88 24.31 -3.58 -8.54
N ALA A 89 24.54 -3.98 -7.29
CA ALA A 89 23.57 -4.69 -6.45
C ALA A 89 23.22 -3.85 -5.22
N GLN A 90 21.98 -3.96 -4.73
CA GLN A 90 21.55 -3.19 -3.57
C GLN A 90 22.07 -3.84 -2.27
N GLU A 91 22.60 -3.00 -1.38
CA GLU A 91 22.96 -3.41 -0.01
C GLU A 91 21.79 -3.20 0.98
N HIS A 92 20.96 -2.20 0.69
CA HIS A 92 19.82 -1.83 1.51
C HIS A 92 18.54 -1.91 0.69
N ARG A 93 17.44 -2.23 1.36
CA ARG A 93 16.12 -2.33 0.75
C ARG A 93 15.72 -0.95 0.21
N SER A 94 15.29 -0.87 -1.05
CA SER A 94 14.80 0.39 -1.62
C SER A 94 13.27 0.44 -1.62
N ASP A 95 12.71 1.64 -1.76
CA ASP A 95 11.27 1.83 -2.02
C ASP A 95 10.94 1.30 -3.43
N ILE A 96 10.60 0.02 -3.50
CA ILE A 96 10.15 -0.65 -4.72
C ILE A 96 8.71 -0.20 -4.96
N SER A 97 8.54 0.72 -5.90
CA SER A 97 7.32 1.50 -6.09
C SER A 97 6.03 0.66 -6.05
N LYS A 98 5.15 1.02 -5.09
CA LYS A 98 3.68 0.96 -5.12
C LYS A 98 3.06 -0.09 -6.06
N GLY A 99 2.96 -1.32 -5.59
CA GLY A 99 2.02 -2.27 -6.15
C GLY A 99 2.42 -3.71 -5.94
N ARG A 100 1.87 -4.32 -4.89
CA ARG A 100 2.01 -5.74 -4.51
C ARG A 100 3.30 -6.06 -3.76
N GLY A 101 3.19 -6.01 -2.44
CA GLY A 101 4.06 -6.76 -1.55
C GLY A 101 5.51 -6.32 -1.54
N ASP A 102 6.15 -6.62 -0.42
CA ASP A 102 7.59 -6.66 -0.31
C ASP A 102 8.09 -7.86 -1.15
N PRO A 103 8.98 -7.67 -2.15
CA PRO A 103 9.46 -8.78 -2.98
C PRO A 103 10.46 -9.70 -2.27
N ILE A 104 10.80 -9.35 -1.02
CA ILE A 104 11.73 -10.09 -0.16
C ILE A 104 11.01 -10.39 1.15
N PRO A 105 10.84 -11.66 1.52
CA PRO A 105 10.19 -12.05 2.77
C PRO A 105 10.83 -11.35 3.97
N ARG A 106 10.00 -10.84 4.88
CA ARG A 106 10.50 -10.21 6.12
C ARG A 106 10.86 -11.28 7.16
N HIS A 107 11.85 -12.13 6.89
CA HIS A 107 12.29 -13.12 7.88
C HIS A 107 12.91 -12.47 9.12
N ASP A 108 13.48 -11.25 8.98
CA ASP A 108 14.38 -10.69 10.00
C ASP A 108 13.78 -9.53 10.82
N ALA A 109 12.49 -9.20 10.64
CA ALA A 109 11.87 -8.05 11.32
C ALA A 109 11.66 -8.24 12.83
N GLN A 110 12.06 -9.38 13.40
CA GLN A 110 11.97 -9.66 14.85
C GLN A 110 13.28 -9.43 15.62
N GLY A 111 14.36 -9.01 14.95
CA GLY A 111 15.60 -8.63 15.64
C GLY A 111 15.43 -7.31 16.38
N SER A 112 15.64 -7.32 17.70
CA SER A 112 15.76 -6.16 18.60
C SER A 112 17.00 -5.30 18.32
N GLY A 113 17.36 -5.10 17.05
CA GLY A 113 18.41 -4.19 16.63
C GLY A 113 17.89 -2.76 16.75
N SER A 114 18.45 -2.00 17.68
CA SER A 114 18.16 -0.58 17.86
C SER A 114 18.31 0.18 16.53
N LEU A 115 17.19 0.48 15.89
CA LEU A 115 17.13 1.32 14.70
C LEU A 115 17.53 2.74 15.13
N HIS A 116 18.79 3.11 14.90
CA HIS A 116 19.27 4.47 15.07
C HIS A 116 18.82 5.32 13.86
N GLY A 117 17.50 5.48 13.71
CA GLY A 117 16.90 6.32 12.68
C GLY A 117 16.82 7.78 13.11
N ARG A 118 16.95 8.71 12.17
CA ARG A 118 16.47 10.08 12.36
C ARG A 118 14.94 10.04 12.31
N TYR A 119 14.31 10.18 13.48
CA TYR A 119 12.85 10.22 13.60
C TYR A 119 12.38 11.65 13.81
N ASP A 120 11.46 12.11 12.96
CA ASP A 120 10.70 13.31 13.29
C ASP A 120 9.58 12.92 14.26
N ARG A 121 9.70 13.37 15.51
CA ARG A 121 8.68 13.18 16.54
C ARG A 121 7.71 14.36 16.52
N LYS A 122 6.43 14.09 16.24
CA LYS A 122 5.35 15.06 16.46
C LYS A 122 4.46 14.56 17.59
N VAL A 123 4.40 15.32 18.69
CA VAL A 123 3.48 15.06 19.80
C VAL A 123 2.19 15.84 19.55
N LYS A 124 1.04 15.18 19.65
CA LYS A 124 -0.27 15.83 19.59
C LYS A 124 -1.07 15.48 20.85
N ASN A 125 -1.59 16.51 21.50
CA ASN A 125 -2.66 16.37 22.49
C ASN A 125 -3.97 16.17 21.73
N VAL A 126 -4.72 15.14 22.09
CA VAL A 126 -6.02 14.83 21.47
C VAL A 126 -7.04 14.84 22.59
N GLU A 127 -8.02 15.73 22.50
CA GLU A 127 -9.17 15.69 23.42
C GLU A 127 -9.96 14.39 23.21
N PRO A 128 -10.66 13.86 24.22
CA PRO A 128 -11.44 12.64 24.11
C PRO A 128 -12.69 12.86 23.24
N ILE A 129 -12.47 13.11 21.97
CA ILE A 129 -13.45 13.15 20.90
C ILE A 129 -13.30 11.81 20.16
N GLY A 130 -14.42 11.14 19.89
CA GLY A 130 -14.41 9.84 19.22
C GLY A 130 -13.69 9.88 17.87
N THR A 131 -13.38 8.71 17.32
CA THR A 131 -12.73 8.59 16.02
C THR A 131 -13.59 9.23 14.93
N GLU A 132 -13.17 10.37 14.41
CA GLU A 132 -13.85 11.05 13.30
C GLU A 132 -13.37 10.48 11.96
N VAL A 133 -14.29 10.36 10.99
CA VAL A 133 -13.92 9.97 9.63
C VAL A 133 -13.13 11.09 8.96
N ASN A 134 -12.04 10.75 8.27
CA ASN A 134 -11.25 11.74 7.55
C ASN A 134 -12.07 12.36 6.39
N SER A 135 -12.33 13.66 6.45
CA SER A 135 -13.17 14.39 5.48
C SER A 135 -12.64 14.32 4.04
N ASP A 136 -11.32 14.28 3.83
CA ASP A 136 -10.75 14.10 2.49
C ASP A 136 -11.06 12.73 1.89
N LYS A 137 -11.10 11.69 2.73
CA LYS A 137 -11.46 10.32 2.30
C LYS A 137 -12.93 10.23 1.93
N VAL A 138 -13.80 10.87 2.71
CA VAL A 138 -15.23 10.97 2.39
C VAL A 138 -15.42 11.71 1.07
N ARG A 139 -14.81 12.88 0.92
CA ARG A 139 -14.87 13.67 -0.32
C ARG A 139 -14.38 12.89 -1.53
N ALA A 140 -13.32 12.09 -1.38
CA ALA A 140 -12.80 11.25 -2.45
C ALA A 140 -13.79 10.17 -2.91
N ILE A 141 -14.66 9.66 -2.03
CA ILE A 141 -15.73 8.70 -2.36
C ILE A 141 -16.90 9.41 -3.03
N LEU A 142 -17.33 10.55 -2.48
CA LEU A 142 -18.42 11.37 -3.03
C LEU A 142 -18.14 11.81 -4.48
N ASN A 143 -16.88 12.15 -4.79
CA ASN A 143 -16.48 12.62 -6.11
C ASN A 143 -16.22 11.52 -7.15
N MET A 144 -16.33 10.23 -6.80
CA MET A 144 -16.08 9.15 -7.77
C MET A 144 -17.18 9.11 -8.85
N PRO A 145 -16.85 8.94 -10.14
CA PRO A 145 -17.86 8.64 -11.14
C PRO A 145 -18.46 7.25 -10.89
N PRO A 146 -19.68 6.97 -11.39
CA PRO A 146 -20.23 5.62 -11.40
C PRO A 146 -19.25 4.66 -12.09
N PRO A 147 -18.86 3.55 -11.44
CA PRO A 147 -17.88 2.63 -11.98
C PRO A 147 -18.44 1.87 -13.18
N LYS A 148 -17.70 1.84 -14.29
CA LYS A 148 -18.08 1.19 -15.55
C LYS A 148 -17.39 -0.15 -15.76
N THR A 149 -16.32 -0.41 -15.01
CA THR A 149 -15.50 -1.61 -15.14
C THR A 149 -15.37 -2.34 -13.80
N GLU A 150 -15.15 -3.66 -13.83
CA GLU A 150 -14.95 -4.46 -12.62
C GLU A 150 -13.78 -3.92 -11.77
N THR A 151 -12.72 -3.42 -12.42
CA THR A 151 -11.58 -2.79 -11.74
C THR A 151 -12.00 -1.53 -10.99
N GLU A 152 -12.86 -0.70 -11.59
CA GLU A 152 -13.41 0.49 -10.93
C GLU A 152 -14.35 0.13 -9.78
N VAL A 153 -15.17 -0.93 -9.92
CA VAL A 153 -16.05 -1.42 -8.84
C VAL A 153 -15.20 -1.90 -7.65
N LYS A 154 -14.15 -2.69 -7.90
CA LYS A 154 -13.20 -3.12 -6.85
C LYS A 154 -12.51 -1.93 -6.19
N GLY A 155 -12.11 -0.93 -6.98
CA GLY A 155 -11.51 0.31 -6.48
C GLY A 155 -12.47 1.13 -5.60
N PHE A 156 -13.74 1.25 -6.00
CA PHE A 156 -14.79 1.88 -5.21
C PHE A 156 -15.01 1.14 -3.89
N MET A 157 -15.21 -0.19 -3.96
CA MET A 157 -15.43 -1.01 -2.76
C MET A 157 -14.27 -0.93 -1.79
N GLY A 158 -13.02 -0.91 -2.28
CA GLY A 158 -11.84 -0.73 -1.43
C GLY A 158 -11.82 0.61 -0.68
N ARG A 159 -12.31 1.69 -1.31
CA ARG A 159 -12.41 3.02 -0.66
C ARG A 159 -13.56 3.08 0.33
N VAL A 160 -14.71 2.51 -0.01
CA VAL A 160 -15.88 2.43 0.88
C VAL A 160 -15.56 1.57 2.11
N ASN A 161 -14.84 0.47 1.93
CA ASN A 161 -14.43 -0.41 3.02
C ASN A 161 -13.56 0.31 4.05
N TYR A 162 -12.76 1.31 3.65
CA TYR A 162 -11.97 2.13 4.56
C TYR A 162 -12.83 2.91 5.57
N ILE A 163 -14.05 3.28 5.19
CA ILE A 163 -14.99 4.00 6.06
C ILE A 163 -16.18 3.15 6.49
N ALA A 164 -16.13 1.83 6.27
CA ALA A 164 -17.27 0.93 6.49
C ALA A 164 -17.82 1.00 7.92
N ARG A 165 -16.95 1.18 8.92
CA ARG A 165 -17.34 1.32 10.33
C ARG A 165 -18.28 2.51 10.61
N PHE A 166 -18.28 3.51 9.73
CA PHE A 166 -19.09 4.74 9.86
C PHE A 166 -20.36 4.71 9.00
N ILE A 167 -20.52 3.72 8.11
CA ILE A 167 -21.69 3.60 7.25
C ILE A 167 -22.61 2.52 7.83
N SER A 168 -23.73 2.95 8.39
CA SER A 168 -24.76 2.03 8.87
C SER A 168 -25.31 1.17 7.72
N GLN A 169 -25.49 -0.13 7.98
CA GLN A 169 -26.06 -1.10 7.04
C GLN A 169 -25.32 -1.20 5.69
N LEU A 170 -24.02 -0.89 5.65
CA LEU A 170 -23.25 -0.92 4.41
C LEU A 170 -23.36 -2.25 3.65
N THR A 171 -23.35 -3.38 4.36
CA THR A 171 -23.46 -4.72 3.75
C THR A 171 -24.79 -4.91 3.02
N ALA A 172 -25.89 -4.37 3.56
CA ALA A 172 -27.20 -4.41 2.92
C ALA A 172 -27.25 -3.49 1.70
N THR A 173 -26.76 -2.25 1.83
CA THR A 173 -26.72 -1.27 0.73
C THR A 173 -25.81 -1.70 -0.42
N CYS A 174 -24.68 -2.35 -0.12
CA CYS A 174 -23.73 -2.87 -1.09
C CYS A 174 -24.07 -4.26 -1.62
N SER A 175 -25.11 -4.94 -1.10
CA SER A 175 -25.52 -6.27 -1.56
C SER A 175 -25.68 -6.38 -3.09
N PRO A 176 -26.32 -5.41 -3.78
CA PRO A 176 -26.38 -5.42 -5.24
C PRO A 176 -24.99 -5.31 -5.88
N ILE A 177 -24.13 -4.45 -5.34
CA ILE A 177 -22.76 -4.23 -5.85
C ILE A 177 -21.88 -5.46 -5.65
N PHE A 178 -22.07 -6.24 -4.57
CA PHE A 178 -21.34 -7.50 -4.35
C PHE A 178 -21.67 -8.56 -5.40
N LYS A 179 -22.91 -8.59 -5.92
CA LYS A 179 -23.29 -9.52 -7.01
C LYS A 179 -22.46 -9.28 -8.27
N LEU A 180 -22.11 -8.02 -8.57
CA LEU A 180 -21.25 -7.65 -9.71
C LEU A 180 -19.81 -8.18 -9.59
N LEU A 181 -19.35 -8.53 -8.39
CA LEU A 181 -18.00 -9.04 -8.14
C LEU A 181 -17.90 -10.57 -8.21
N LEU A 182 -19.02 -11.27 -8.40
CA LEU A 182 -19.04 -12.72 -8.56
C LEU A 182 -18.62 -13.09 -10.00
N LYS A 183 -17.63 -13.96 -10.15
CA LYS A 183 -16.96 -14.34 -11.42
C LYS A 183 -17.86 -14.97 -12.50
N SER A 184 -19.16 -15.12 -12.24
CA SER A 184 -20.09 -15.93 -13.05
C SER A 184 -21.08 -15.13 -13.90
N GLN A 185 -21.03 -13.79 -13.88
CA GLN A 185 -22.07 -12.96 -14.50
C GLN A 185 -21.51 -11.90 -15.44
N LYS A 186 -22.18 -11.69 -16.58
CA LYS A 186 -21.89 -10.59 -17.51
C LYS A 186 -22.24 -9.27 -16.80
N MET A 187 -21.26 -8.38 -16.65
CA MET A 187 -21.44 -7.10 -15.97
C MET A 187 -22.37 -6.19 -16.79
N GLU A 188 -23.65 -6.14 -16.43
CA GLU A 188 -24.61 -5.18 -16.95
C GLU A 188 -24.95 -4.18 -15.86
N TRP A 189 -24.52 -2.92 -16.03
CA TRP A 189 -24.84 -1.86 -15.08
C TRP A 189 -26.33 -1.51 -15.17
N ASN A 190 -27.11 -1.90 -14.17
CA ASN A 190 -28.55 -1.67 -14.10
C ASN A 190 -28.91 -0.52 -13.12
N GLU A 191 -30.19 -0.18 -13.08
CA GLU A 191 -30.73 0.88 -12.24
C GLU A 191 -30.62 0.57 -10.74
N GLU A 192 -30.72 -0.71 -10.35
CA GLU A 192 -30.54 -1.22 -8.99
C GLU A 192 -29.11 -0.93 -8.46
N TYR A 193 -28.08 -1.13 -9.29
CA TYR A 193 -26.69 -0.81 -8.94
C TYR A 193 -26.46 0.70 -8.87
N GLN A 194 -27.09 1.47 -9.75
CA GLN A 194 -27.01 2.93 -9.71
C GLN A 194 -27.66 3.50 -8.44
N GLU A 195 -28.77 2.92 -7.99
CA GLU A 195 -29.43 3.30 -6.74
C GLU A 195 -28.58 2.91 -5.53
N ALA A 196 -28.05 1.69 -5.49
CA ALA A 196 -27.12 1.26 -4.45
C ALA A 196 -25.89 2.18 -4.36
N PHE A 197 -25.29 2.54 -5.49
CA PHE A 197 -24.16 3.47 -5.55
C PHE A 197 -24.51 4.86 -5.01
N LYS A 198 -25.71 5.37 -5.32
CA LYS A 198 -26.20 6.65 -4.79
C LYS A 198 -26.48 6.59 -3.30
N LYS A 199 -26.94 5.46 -2.76
CA LYS A 199 -27.20 5.28 -1.32
C LYS A 199 -25.92 5.16 -0.47
N VAL A 200 -24.82 4.70 -1.07
CA VAL A 200 -23.51 4.61 -0.39
C VAL A 200 -22.81 5.97 -0.32
N LYS A 201 -23.12 6.87 -1.25
CA LYS A 201 -22.65 8.25 -1.24
C LYS A 201 -23.53 9.12 -0.35
#